data_AF-A0A7Z7BH49-F1
#
_entry.id   AF-A0A7Z7BH49-F1
#
_cell.length_a   1.000
_cell.length_b   1.000
_cell.length_c   1.000
_cell.angle_alpha   90.00
_cell.angle_beta   90.00
_cell.angle_gamma   90.00
#
_symmetry.space_group_name_H-M   'P 1'
#
loop_
_entity.id
_entity.type
_entity.pdbx_description
1 polymer ?
#
loop_
_entity_poly.entity_id
_entity_poly.type
_entity_poly.pdbx_seq_one_letter_code
_entity_poly.pdbx_strand_id
1 'polypeptide(L)'
;MIEYAILFGLGFLTATLLALLIAPAIHRRIVAYTENRIRATMPISPQEVRAQKDMARALYAAENAKVRQELDTEREKNTSLRLANEAASSDAYRLGEQNRSFSLKIEELTLEIGELRAALDASEERAGTIAANLLQQEQAANERASQMSDLTARLTNLTRELDDSKITAATRDLEAEQAKQTASRFRKEGETATRELQDVAARNKEAMTAVARESRKVTRLEEQLATLMAKNADLDTMLTLRNQDVARLKEQLAAIGGRSNDMIIRLPNPAVPVEKAVNPPQPAAPAPAAALDTAPVVEDEVTEAMAAEDTVVSPVVERAAPAKEGLEQEIEDIRNQGTALTERLLNVRGTSNDEPIRREIARIAAEMIALTAAREGETSPIPGLLAKASVSSERESLATRAKVVMEKRKG
;
A
#
# COMPACT_ATOMS: atom_id res chain seq x y z
N MET A 1 153.30 106.31 -62.31
CA MET A 1 152.17 105.43 -62.69
C MET A 1 151.89 104.35 -61.64
N ILE A 2 152.85 103.50 -61.25
CA ILE A 2 152.61 102.42 -60.26
C ILE A 2 152.14 102.93 -58.89
N GLU A 3 152.68 104.05 -58.41
CA GLU A 3 152.32 104.66 -57.12
C GLU A 3 150.81 104.97 -56.99
N TYR A 4 150.19 105.54 -58.01
CA TYR A 4 148.75 105.78 -58.06
C TYR A 4 147.93 104.48 -58.02
N ALA A 5 148.45 103.38 -58.62
CA ALA A 5 147.79 102.07 -58.57
C ALA A 5 147.86 101.46 -57.16
N ILE A 6 148.96 101.65 -56.42
CA ILE A 6 149.12 101.17 -55.04
C ILE A 6 148.20 101.97 -54.10
N LEU A 7 148.16 103.30 -54.21
CA LEU A 7 147.25 104.14 -53.40
C LEU A 7 145.78 103.83 -53.69
N PHE A 8 145.42 103.60 -54.96
CA PHE A 8 144.08 103.15 -55.34
C PHE A 8 143.76 101.76 -54.77
N GLY A 9 144.70 100.82 -54.85
CA GLY A 9 144.56 99.47 -54.27
C GLY A 9 144.38 99.49 -52.74
N LEU A 10 145.15 100.33 -52.04
CA LEU A 10 145.03 100.51 -50.58
C LEU A 10 143.70 101.18 -50.19
N GLY A 11 143.25 102.18 -50.96
CA GLY A 11 141.94 102.81 -50.78
C GLY A 11 140.79 101.83 -51.00
N PHE A 12 140.88 100.97 -52.03
CA PHE A 12 139.91 99.92 -52.28
C PHE A 12 139.91 98.84 -51.19
N LEU A 13 141.09 98.43 -50.70
CA LEU A 13 141.22 97.45 -49.62
C LEU A 13 140.62 97.97 -48.30
N THR A 14 140.84 99.24 -47.97
CA THR A 14 140.28 99.86 -46.74
C THR A 14 138.77 100.07 -46.85
N ALA A 15 138.26 100.48 -48.02
CA ALA A 15 136.82 100.61 -48.26
C ALA A 15 136.09 99.24 -48.21
N THR A 16 136.67 98.20 -48.82
CA THR A 16 136.10 96.84 -48.79
C THR A 16 136.13 96.23 -47.38
N LEU A 17 137.20 96.47 -46.61
CA LEU A 17 137.29 96.02 -45.21
C LEU A 17 136.25 96.71 -44.31
N LEU A 18 136.01 98.01 -44.49
CA LEU A 18 134.92 98.72 -43.80
C LEU A 18 133.54 98.21 -44.21
N ALA A 19 133.31 97.96 -45.51
CA ALA A 19 132.05 97.40 -45.98
C ALA A 19 131.76 96.01 -45.38
N LEU A 20 132.78 95.16 -45.28
CA LEU A 20 132.67 93.80 -44.72
C LEU A 20 132.42 93.82 -43.20
N LEU A 21 132.92 94.83 -42.48
CA LEU A 21 132.65 95.05 -41.06
C LEU A 21 131.22 95.56 -40.80
N ILE A 22 130.67 96.39 -41.69
CA ILE A 22 129.32 96.96 -41.55
C ILE A 22 128.21 96.02 -42.09
N ALA A 23 128.50 95.23 -43.13
CA ALA A 23 127.56 94.28 -43.74
C ALA A 23 126.77 93.38 -42.76
N PRO A 24 127.38 92.70 -41.76
CA PRO A 24 126.63 91.86 -40.82
C PRO A 24 125.67 92.66 -39.93
N ALA A 25 125.96 93.93 -39.63
CA ALA A 25 125.07 94.79 -38.85
C ALA A 25 123.83 95.21 -39.66
N ILE A 26 124.01 95.55 -40.95
CA ILE A 26 122.91 95.87 -41.86
C ILE A 26 122.03 94.64 -42.09
N HIS A 27 122.63 93.47 -42.35
CA HIS A 27 121.88 92.23 -42.58
C HIS A 27 121.01 91.84 -41.37
N ARG A 28 121.56 91.91 -40.14
CA ARG A 28 120.79 91.68 -38.90
C ARG A 28 119.58 92.62 -38.77
N ARG A 29 119.73 93.91 -39.14
CA ARG A 29 118.61 94.86 -39.16
C ARG A 29 117.55 94.49 -40.20
N ILE A 30 117.94 94.12 -41.41
CA ILE A 30 117.01 93.72 -42.47
C ILE A 30 116.19 92.51 -42.04
N VAL A 31 116.83 91.45 -41.52
CA VAL A 31 116.14 90.25 -41.02
C VAL A 31 115.10 90.61 -39.96
N ALA A 32 115.48 91.39 -38.95
CA ALA A 32 114.56 91.82 -37.88
C ALA A 32 113.36 92.63 -38.41
N TYR A 33 113.56 93.55 -39.37
CA TYR A 33 112.45 94.28 -39.98
C TYR A 33 111.56 93.39 -40.86
N THR A 34 112.14 92.44 -41.61
CA THR A 34 111.34 91.49 -42.41
C THR A 34 110.52 90.54 -41.53
N GLU A 35 111.10 90.02 -40.45
CA GLU A 35 110.41 89.15 -39.51
C GLU A 35 109.29 89.90 -38.77
N ASN A 36 109.56 91.10 -38.25
CA ASN A 36 108.54 91.93 -37.61
C ASN A 36 107.42 92.32 -38.57
N ARG A 37 107.72 92.61 -39.85
CA ARG A 37 106.68 92.91 -40.84
C ARG A 37 105.83 91.68 -41.18
N ILE A 38 106.44 90.52 -41.38
CA ILE A 38 105.71 89.25 -41.64
C ILE A 38 104.83 88.89 -40.45
N ARG A 39 105.33 89.02 -39.21
CA ARG A 39 104.55 88.80 -37.97
C ARG A 39 103.39 89.79 -37.82
N ALA A 40 103.54 91.03 -38.29
CA ALA A 40 102.48 92.04 -38.25
C ALA A 40 101.42 91.89 -39.37
N THR A 41 101.76 91.25 -40.50
CA THR A 41 100.83 91.02 -41.62
C THR A 41 100.23 89.61 -41.66
N MET A 42 100.74 88.66 -40.88
CA MET A 42 100.10 87.34 -40.74
C MET A 42 98.83 87.46 -39.88
N PRO A 43 97.65 87.04 -40.36
CA PRO A 43 96.39 87.28 -39.67
C PRO A 43 96.15 86.36 -38.46
N ILE A 44 97.01 85.37 -38.22
CA ILE A 44 96.84 84.36 -37.17
C ILE A 44 98.18 84.10 -36.48
N SER A 45 98.21 84.19 -35.15
CA SER A 45 99.34 83.80 -34.31
C SER A 45 99.54 82.28 -34.35
N PRO A 46 100.78 81.75 -34.24
CA PRO A 46 101.01 80.31 -34.10
C PRO A 46 100.35 79.70 -32.85
N GLN A 47 99.95 80.52 -31.87
CA GLN A 47 99.13 80.06 -30.73
C GLN A 47 97.65 79.89 -31.12
N GLU A 48 97.05 80.80 -31.90
CA GLU A 48 95.70 80.62 -32.44
C GLU A 48 95.58 79.35 -33.29
N VAL A 49 96.58 79.02 -34.14
CA VAL A 49 96.55 77.78 -34.94
C VAL A 49 96.47 76.53 -34.05
N ARG A 50 97.21 76.54 -32.93
CA ARG A 50 97.19 75.44 -31.96
C ARG A 50 95.86 75.40 -31.22
N ALA A 51 95.36 76.55 -30.75
CA ALA A 51 94.07 76.66 -30.09
C ALA A 51 92.91 76.20 -30.99
N GLN A 52 92.88 76.60 -32.27
CA GLN A 52 91.88 76.15 -33.24
C GLN A 52 91.99 74.65 -33.55
N LYS A 53 93.21 74.11 -33.66
CA LYS A 53 93.43 72.67 -33.88
C LYS A 53 92.99 71.84 -32.69
N ASP A 54 93.29 72.29 -31.47
CA ASP A 54 92.90 71.59 -30.25
C ASP A 54 91.42 71.81 -29.90
N MET A 55 90.83 72.95 -30.28
CA MET A 55 89.38 73.19 -30.28
C MET A 55 88.67 72.25 -31.26
N ALA A 56 89.16 72.09 -32.49
CA ALA A 56 88.57 71.18 -33.48
C ALA A 56 88.65 69.71 -33.01
N ARG A 57 89.77 69.32 -32.37
CA ARG A 57 89.91 68.01 -31.70
C ARG A 57 88.93 67.87 -30.53
N ALA A 58 88.76 68.90 -29.70
CA ALA A 58 87.85 68.88 -28.57
C ALA A 58 86.38 68.82 -29.01
N LEU A 59 85.98 69.56 -30.05
CA LEU A 59 84.66 69.48 -30.67
C LEU A 59 84.40 68.08 -31.23
N TYR A 60 85.31 67.56 -32.07
CA TYR A 60 85.19 66.21 -32.62
C TYR A 60 85.14 65.13 -31.53
N ALA A 61 85.92 65.26 -30.46
CA ALA A 61 85.89 64.36 -29.31
C ALA A 61 84.57 64.46 -28.52
N ALA A 62 84.05 65.67 -28.30
CA ALA A 62 82.79 65.91 -27.60
C ALA A 62 81.57 65.43 -28.40
N GLU A 63 81.57 65.65 -29.71
CA GLU A 63 80.54 65.13 -30.63
C GLU A 63 80.56 63.61 -30.69
N ASN A 64 81.74 62.99 -30.84
CA ASN A 64 81.86 61.52 -30.76
C ASN A 64 81.45 60.97 -29.39
N ALA A 65 81.76 61.66 -28.30
CA ALA A 65 81.34 61.24 -26.95
C ALA A 65 79.81 61.29 -26.81
N LYS A 66 79.15 62.36 -27.28
CA LYS A 66 77.68 62.48 -27.30
C LYS A 66 77.05 61.38 -28.15
N VAL A 67 77.49 61.19 -29.40
CA VAL A 67 76.95 60.16 -30.31
C VAL A 67 77.14 58.75 -29.74
N ARG A 68 78.27 58.47 -29.06
CA ARG A 68 78.47 57.18 -28.37
C ARG A 68 77.52 57.03 -27.19
N GLN A 69 77.37 58.05 -26.35
CA GLN A 69 76.45 58.01 -25.21
C GLN A 69 75.00 57.83 -25.67
N GLU A 70 74.57 58.56 -26.70
CA GLU A 70 73.25 58.38 -27.32
C GLU A 70 73.08 56.95 -27.85
N LEU A 71 74.04 56.44 -28.62
CA LEU A 71 74.04 55.07 -29.14
C LEU A 71 73.94 54.02 -28.02
N ASP A 72 74.67 54.20 -26.92
CA ASP A 72 74.66 53.28 -25.79
C ASP A 72 73.33 53.36 -25.01
N THR A 73 72.75 54.56 -24.82
CA THR A 73 71.39 54.68 -24.23
C THR A 73 70.30 54.10 -25.13
N GLU A 74 70.42 54.22 -26.46
CA GLU A 74 69.48 53.58 -27.40
C GLU A 74 69.66 52.06 -27.45
N ARG A 75 70.89 51.55 -27.26
CA ARG A 75 71.13 50.11 -27.07
C ARG A 75 70.52 49.61 -25.76
N GLU A 76 70.69 50.32 -24.65
CA GLU A 76 70.05 49.98 -23.36
C GLU A 76 68.51 49.97 -23.48
N LYS A 77 67.92 50.98 -24.13
CA LYS A 77 66.47 51.00 -24.46
C LYS A 77 66.08 49.82 -25.35
N ASN A 78 66.84 49.52 -26.40
CA ASN A 78 66.53 48.41 -27.30
C ASN A 78 66.62 47.06 -26.58
N THR A 79 67.64 46.83 -25.75
CA THR A 79 67.77 45.58 -24.97
C THR A 79 66.65 45.44 -23.94
N SER A 80 66.30 46.49 -23.19
CA SER A 80 65.19 46.47 -22.24
C SER A 80 63.83 46.26 -22.92
N LEU A 81 63.58 46.90 -24.06
CA LEU A 81 62.38 46.64 -24.88
C LEU A 81 62.32 45.20 -25.40
N ARG A 82 63.45 44.61 -25.81
CA ARG A 82 63.51 43.19 -26.24
C ARG A 82 63.25 42.24 -25.08
N LEU A 83 63.81 42.49 -23.89
CA LEU A 83 63.54 41.70 -22.69
C LEU A 83 62.08 41.82 -22.24
N ALA A 84 61.49 43.02 -22.31
CA ALA A 84 60.07 43.22 -22.00
C ALA A 84 59.14 42.54 -23.02
N ASN A 85 59.51 42.55 -24.31
CA ASN A 85 58.75 41.87 -25.36
C ASN A 85 58.84 40.34 -25.20
N GLU A 86 60.04 39.80 -24.92
CA GLU A 86 60.25 38.39 -24.61
C GLU A 86 59.40 37.96 -23.40
N ALA A 87 59.45 38.71 -22.30
CA ALA A 87 58.63 38.47 -21.11
C ALA A 87 57.13 38.47 -21.45
N ALA A 88 56.64 39.50 -22.14
CA ALA A 88 55.24 39.59 -22.56
C ALA A 88 54.84 38.44 -23.50
N SER A 89 55.73 37.99 -24.38
CA SER A 89 55.48 36.83 -25.27
C SER A 89 55.38 35.53 -24.48
N SER A 90 56.26 35.31 -23.49
CA SER A 90 56.22 34.11 -22.64
C SER A 90 54.96 34.06 -21.76
N ASP A 91 54.50 35.19 -21.23
CA ASP A 91 53.21 35.28 -20.55
C ASP A 91 52.04 35.05 -21.51
N ALA A 92 52.09 35.56 -22.75
CA ALA A 92 51.08 35.29 -23.75
C ALA A 92 51.00 33.80 -24.13
N TYR A 93 52.14 33.11 -24.25
CA TYR A 93 52.16 31.65 -24.44
C TYR A 93 51.58 30.90 -23.24
N ARG A 94 51.96 31.27 -22.02
CA ARG A 94 51.44 30.65 -20.78
C ARG A 94 49.93 30.84 -20.62
N LEU A 95 49.42 32.03 -20.91
CA LEU A 95 47.98 32.30 -20.92
C LEU A 95 47.26 31.59 -22.08
N GLY A 96 47.90 31.43 -23.23
CA GLY A 96 47.38 30.64 -24.35
C GLY A 96 47.25 29.16 -24.02
N GLU A 97 48.25 28.58 -23.35
CA GLU A 97 48.23 27.19 -22.86
C GLU A 97 47.18 26.98 -21.77
N GLN A 98 47.05 27.92 -20.82
CA GLN A 98 45.98 27.90 -19.81
C GLN A 98 44.58 28.00 -20.43
N ASN A 99 44.37 28.92 -21.39
CA ASN A 99 43.09 29.00 -22.09
C ASN A 99 42.79 27.69 -22.84
N ARG A 100 43.79 27.09 -23.51
CA ARG A 100 43.62 25.80 -24.18
C ARG A 100 43.26 24.68 -23.20
N SER A 101 43.90 24.61 -22.03
CA SER A 101 43.59 23.60 -21.02
C SER A 101 42.20 23.80 -20.41
N PHE A 102 41.77 25.05 -20.18
CA PHE A 102 40.39 25.35 -19.78
C PHE A 102 39.37 25.02 -20.87
N SER A 103 39.65 25.29 -22.15
CA SER A 103 38.77 24.89 -23.27
C SER A 103 38.60 23.37 -23.33
N LEU A 104 39.69 22.60 -23.19
CA LEU A 104 39.62 21.13 -23.15
C LEU A 104 38.83 20.63 -21.92
N LYS A 105 38.99 21.26 -20.75
CA LYS A 105 38.22 20.88 -19.56
C LYS A 105 36.74 21.25 -19.67
N ILE A 106 36.40 22.34 -20.35
CA ILE A 106 35.01 22.69 -20.68
C ILE A 106 34.43 21.63 -21.61
N GLU A 107 35.16 21.22 -22.67
CA GLU A 107 34.72 20.18 -23.60
C GLU A 107 34.44 18.85 -22.88
N GLU A 108 35.38 18.39 -22.04
CA GLU A 108 35.23 17.22 -21.18
C GLU A 108 33.99 17.30 -20.28
N LEU A 109 33.80 18.42 -19.57
CA LEU A 109 32.62 18.64 -18.72
C LEU A 109 31.32 18.72 -19.53
N THR A 110 31.33 19.24 -20.76
CA THR A 110 30.13 19.24 -21.61
C THR A 110 29.76 17.85 -22.11
N LEU A 111 30.75 16.98 -22.35
CA LEU A 111 30.52 15.56 -22.65
C LEU A 111 29.96 14.84 -21.42
N GLU A 112 30.57 15.01 -20.25
CA GLU A 112 30.10 14.42 -18.99
C GLU A 112 28.67 14.86 -18.63
N ILE A 113 28.33 16.14 -18.83
CA ILE A 113 26.95 16.65 -18.69
C ILE A 113 26.00 15.99 -19.72
N GLY A 114 26.46 15.75 -20.95
CA GLY A 114 25.68 15.07 -21.98
C GLY A 114 25.39 13.60 -21.60
N GLU A 115 26.40 12.88 -21.14
CA GLU A 115 26.28 11.50 -20.66
C GLU A 115 25.37 11.40 -19.42
N LEU A 116 25.52 12.30 -18.45
CA LEU A 116 24.66 12.35 -17.26
C LEU A 116 23.20 12.65 -17.61
N ARG A 117 22.93 13.50 -18.61
CA ARG A 117 21.56 13.74 -19.11
C ARG A 117 20.99 12.51 -19.79
N ALA A 118 21.73 11.87 -20.70
CA ALA A 118 21.27 10.65 -21.35
C ALA A 118 21.03 9.51 -20.33
N ALA A 119 21.86 9.41 -19.28
CA ALA A 119 21.66 8.46 -18.19
C ALA A 119 20.44 8.78 -17.33
N LEU A 120 20.13 10.08 -17.11
CA LEU A 120 18.93 10.54 -16.42
C LEU A 120 17.68 10.21 -17.25
N ASP A 121 17.62 10.60 -18.51
CA ASP A 121 16.50 10.32 -19.43
C ASP A 121 16.21 8.82 -19.50
N ALA A 122 17.26 8.00 -19.67
CA ALA A 122 17.14 6.53 -19.66
C ALA A 122 16.75 5.95 -18.30
N SER A 123 16.93 6.68 -17.19
CA SER A 123 16.45 6.30 -15.86
C SER A 123 14.99 6.69 -15.63
N GLU A 124 14.56 7.83 -16.18
CA GLU A 124 13.16 8.28 -16.16
C GLU A 124 12.28 7.38 -17.03
N GLU A 125 12.75 6.95 -18.20
CA GLU A 125 12.04 5.95 -19.03
C GLU A 125 11.91 4.59 -18.31
N ARG A 126 12.97 4.14 -17.61
CA ARG A 126 12.91 2.95 -16.75
C ARG A 126 11.94 3.12 -15.58
N ALA A 127 11.89 4.29 -14.95
CA ALA A 127 10.94 4.58 -13.88
C ALA A 127 9.49 4.59 -14.42
N GLY A 128 9.25 5.22 -15.57
CA GLY A 128 7.94 5.29 -16.22
C GLY A 128 7.43 3.92 -16.66
N THR A 129 8.28 3.07 -17.24
CA THR A 129 7.91 1.69 -17.60
C THR A 129 7.64 0.82 -16.37
N ILE A 130 8.42 0.95 -15.29
CA ILE A 130 8.14 0.27 -14.02
C ILE A 130 6.81 0.74 -13.42
N ALA A 131 6.52 2.05 -13.43
CA ALA A 131 5.26 2.60 -12.93
C ALA A 131 4.04 2.14 -13.74
N ALA A 132 4.15 2.07 -15.07
CA ALA A 132 3.11 1.53 -15.93
C ALA A 132 2.85 0.04 -15.67
N ASN A 133 3.92 -0.75 -15.51
CA ASN A 133 3.82 -2.17 -15.17
C ASN A 133 3.19 -2.38 -13.77
N LEU A 134 3.54 -1.54 -12.79
CA LEU A 134 2.94 -1.58 -11.45
C LEU A 134 1.44 -1.28 -11.49
N LEU A 135 1.05 -0.20 -12.17
CA LEU A 135 -0.37 0.16 -12.34
C LEU A 135 -1.17 -0.97 -13.02
N GLN A 136 -0.60 -1.61 -14.05
CA GLN A 136 -1.23 -2.77 -14.70
C GLN A 136 -1.35 -3.97 -13.75
N GLN A 137 -0.35 -4.21 -12.90
CA GLN A 137 -0.41 -5.27 -11.88
C GLN A 137 -1.45 -4.96 -10.78
N GLU A 138 -1.57 -3.71 -10.35
CA GLU A 138 -2.60 -3.26 -9.40
C GLU A 138 -4.01 -3.42 -9.98
N GLN A 139 -4.23 -3.03 -11.25
CA GLN A 139 -5.49 -3.25 -11.95
C GLN A 139 -5.83 -4.74 -12.04
N ALA A 140 -4.88 -5.58 -12.47
CA ALA A 140 -5.08 -7.03 -12.54
C ALA A 140 -5.25 -7.69 -11.15
N ALA A 141 -4.70 -7.11 -10.08
CA ALA A 141 -4.92 -7.56 -8.72
C ALA A 141 -6.33 -7.20 -8.23
N ASN A 142 -6.80 -5.99 -8.52
CA ASN A 142 -8.16 -5.53 -8.20
C ASN A 142 -9.23 -6.34 -8.94
N GLU A 143 -9.02 -6.66 -10.22
CA GLU A 143 -9.89 -7.54 -11.01
C GLU A 143 -9.93 -8.97 -10.44
N ARG A 144 -8.80 -9.52 -9.98
CA ARG A 144 -8.79 -10.83 -9.30
C ARG A 144 -9.47 -10.77 -7.94
N ALA A 145 -9.36 -9.66 -7.22
CA ALA A 145 -10.02 -9.47 -5.92
C ALA A 145 -11.55 -9.41 -6.08
N SER A 146 -12.08 -8.71 -7.10
CA SER A 146 -13.52 -8.71 -7.39
C SER A 146 -14.01 -10.09 -7.87
N GLN A 147 -13.26 -10.78 -8.73
CA GLN A 147 -13.57 -12.17 -9.11
C GLN A 147 -13.57 -13.13 -7.91
N MET A 148 -12.63 -12.97 -6.97
CA MET A 148 -12.58 -13.79 -5.74
C MET A 148 -13.78 -13.48 -4.82
N SER A 149 -14.18 -12.22 -4.71
CA SER A 149 -15.41 -11.79 -4.03
C SER A 149 -16.65 -12.47 -4.65
N ASP A 150 -16.80 -12.40 -5.97
CA ASP A 150 -17.94 -12.98 -6.69
C ASP A 150 -17.99 -14.52 -6.55
N LEU A 151 -16.84 -15.19 -6.65
CA LEU A 151 -16.74 -16.63 -6.42
C LEU A 151 -17.06 -17.00 -4.97
N THR A 152 -16.62 -16.20 -4.00
CA THR A 152 -16.95 -16.39 -2.57
C THR A 152 -18.45 -16.21 -2.33
N ALA A 153 -19.06 -15.16 -2.89
CA ALA A 153 -20.51 -14.93 -2.82
C ALA A 153 -21.30 -16.12 -3.41
N ARG A 154 -20.91 -16.60 -4.61
CA ARG A 154 -21.49 -17.79 -5.24
C ARG A 154 -21.32 -19.04 -4.37
N LEU A 155 -20.16 -19.27 -3.76
CA LEU A 155 -19.96 -20.39 -2.83
C LEU A 155 -20.86 -20.29 -1.60
N THR A 156 -21.03 -19.10 -1.01
CA THR A 156 -21.98 -18.95 0.12
C THR A 156 -23.43 -19.20 -0.31
N ASN A 157 -23.83 -18.82 -1.51
CA ASN A 157 -25.17 -19.10 -2.04
C ASN A 157 -25.39 -20.59 -2.31
N LEU A 158 -24.44 -21.26 -2.98
CA LEU A 158 -24.47 -22.71 -3.16
C LEU A 158 -24.45 -23.48 -1.84
N THR A 159 -23.82 -22.94 -0.79
CA THR A 159 -23.84 -23.52 0.55
C THR A 159 -25.22 -23.39 1.20
N ARG A 160 -25.87 -22.23 1.06
CA ARG A 160 -27.28 -22.02 1.50
C ARG A 160 -28.23 -22.95 0.75
N GLU A 161 -28.15 -22.99 -0.59
CA GLU A 161 -28.96 -23.91 -1.42
C GLU A 161 -28.74 -25.38 -1.04
N LEU A 162 -27.50 -25.76 -0.72
CA LEU A 162 -27.18 -27.10 -0.25
C LEU A 162 -27.81 -27.37 1.13
N ASP A 163 -27.73 -26.43 2.08
CA ASP A 163 -28.31 -26.59 3.41
C ASP A 163 -29.84 -26.58 3.39
N ASP A 164 -30.47 -25.73 2.56
CA ASP A 164 -31.90 -25.77 2.26
C ASP A 164 -32.28 -27.15 1.67
N SER A 165 -31.49 -27.68 0.73
CA SER A 165 -31.74 -29.00 0.16
C SER A 165 -31.64 -30.12 1.21
N LYS A 166 -30.68 -30.05 2.14
CA LYS A 166 -30.56 -30.98 3.29
C LYS A 166 -31.76 -30.87 4.22
N ILE A 167 -32.25 -29.66 4.50
CA ILE A 167 -33.46 -29.45 5.30
C ILE A 167 -34.65 -30.10 4.60
N THR A 168 -34.86 -29.88 3.30
CA THR A 168 -35.99 -30.52 2.58
C THR A 168 -35.85 -32.05 2.44
N ALA A 169 -34.63 -32.58 2.47
CA ALA A 169 -34.40 -34.02 2.55
C ALA A 169 -34.78 -34.55 3.94
N ALA A 170 -34.32 -33.90 5.01
CA ALA A 170 -34.64 -34.26 6.38
C ALA A 170 -36.15 -34.14 6.70
N THR A 171 -36.86 -33.15 6.15
CA THR A 171 -38.33 -33.07 6.29
C THR A 171 -39.02 -34.22 5.57
N ARG A 172 -38.58 -34.60 4.36
CA ARG A 172 -39.12 -35.77 3.66
C ARG A 172 -38.80 -37.09 4.36
N ASP A 173 -37.64 -37.22 5.00
CA ASP A 173 -37.31 -38.38 5.83
C ASP A 173 -38.21 -38.44 7.07
N LEU A 174 -38.52 -37.31 7.71
CA LEU A 174 -39.49 -37.23 8.80
C LEU A 174 -40.92 -37.57 8.33
N GLU A 175 -41.35 -37.06 7.17
CA GLU A 175 -42.64 -37.43 6.55
C GLU A 175 -42.69 -38.93 6.22
N ALA A 176 -41.60 -39.50 5.70
CA ALA A 176 -41.51 -40.93 5.41
C ALA A 176 -41.52 -41.79 6.68
N GLU A 177 -40.86 -41.38 7.76
CA GLU A 177 -40.94 -42.05 9.06
C GLU A 177 -42.33 -41.91 9.69
N GLN A 178 -42.98 -40.75 9.59
CA GLN A 178 -44.38 -40.58 10.00
C GLN A 178 -45.32 -41.50 9.20
N ALA A 179 -45.15 -41.60 7.88
CA ALA A 179 -45.90 -42.50 7.03
C ALA A 179 -45.65 -43.99 7.34
N LYS A 180 -44.41 -44.38 7.66
CA LYS A 180 -44.08 -45.73 8.18
C LYS A 180 -44.77 -45.98 9.52
N GLN A 181 -44.78 -44.99 10.42
CA GLN A 181 -45.44 -45.10 11.72
C GLN A 181 -46.96 -45.25 11.57
N THR A 182 -47.64 -44.44 10.75
CA THR A 182 -49.08 -44.58 10.51
C THR A 182 -49.41 -45.89 9.79
N ALA A 183 -48.64 -46.31 8.78
CA ALA A 183 -48.80 -47.62 8.16
C ALA A 183 -48.60 -48.78 9.15
N SER A 184 -47.68 -48.64 10.12
CA SER A 184 -47.50 -49.63 11.19
C SER A 184 -48.66 -49.65 12.19
N ARG A 185 -49.28 -48.49 12.48
CA ARG A 185 -50.50 -48.39 13.31
C ARG A 185 -51.69 -49.03 12.59
N PHE A 186 -51.98 -48.63 11.35
CA PHE A 186 -53.05 -49.24 10.55
C PHE A 186 -52.86 -50.75 10.34
N ARG A 187 -51.62 -51.24 10.19
CA ARG A 187 -51.36 -52.70 10.15
C ARG A 187 -51.72 -53.36 11.48
N LYS A 188 -51.32 -52.79 12.62
CA LYS A 188 -51.68 -53.32 13.96
C LYS A 188 -53.18 -53.25 14.21
N GLU A 189 -53.85 -52.16 13.84
CA GLU A 189 -55.30 -52.00 13.93
C GLU A 189 -56.03 -52.99 13.02
N GLY A 190 -55.51 -53.27 11.82
CA GLY A 190 -55.99 -54.33 10.96
C GLY A 190 -55.79 -55.73 11.55
N GLU A 191 -54.65 -55.99 12.20
CA GLU A 191 -54.40 -57.24 12.94
C GLU A 191 -55.32 -57.39 14.17
N THR A 192 -55.62 -56.32 14.91
CA THR A 192 -56.57 -56.40 16.03
C THR A 192 -58.01 -56.56 15.53
N ALA A 193 -58.43 -55.80 14.52
CA ALA A 193 -59.77 -55.92 13.93
C ALA A 193 -60.00 -57.29 13.28
N THR A 194 -58.98 -57.89 12.64
CA THR A 194 -59.09 -59.26 12.11
C THR A 194 -59.15 -60.32 13.21
N ARG A 195 -58.44 -60.15 14.34
CA ARG A 195 -58.59 -61.01 15.53
C ARG A 195 -59.98 -60.85 16.16
N GLU A 196 -60.46 -59.63 16.32
CA GLU A 196 -61.81 -59.35 16.85
C GLU A 196 -62.90 -59.95 15.95
N LEU A 197 -62.76 -59.85 14.62
CA LEU A 197 -63.66 -60.53 13.67
C LEU A 197 -63.60 -62.05 13.79
N GLN A 198 -62.42 -62.64 14.02
CA GLN A 198 -62.28 -64.08 14.27
C GLN A 198 -62.92 -64.49 15.59
N ASP A 199 -62.73 -63.71 16.67
CA ASP A 199 -63.36 -63.95 17.98
C ASP A 199 -64.88 -63.80 17.92
N VAL A 200 -65.40 -62.80 17.22
CA VAL A 200 -66.84 -62.62 16.99
C VAL A 200 -67.39 -63.74 16.12
N ALA A 201 -66.67 -64.17 15.08
CA ALA A 201 -67.08 -65.33 14.27
C ALA A 201 -67.06 -66.64 15.08
N ALA A 202 -66.10 -66.83 15.97
CA ALA A 202 -66.05 -67.95 16.89
C ALA A 202 -67.23 -67.92 17.89
N ARG A 203 -67.48 -66.79 18.53
CA ARG A 203 -68.64 -66.59 19.42
C ARG A 203 -69.98 -66.78 18.70
N ASN A 204 -70.09 -66.31 17.45
CA ASN A 204 -71.29 -66.51 16.63
C ASN A 204 -71.47 -67.99 16.29
N LYS A 205 -70.40 -68.71 15.91
CA LYS A 205 -70.41 -70.16 15.71
C LYS A 205 -70.80 -70.91 17.00
N GLU A 206 -70.26 -70.52 18.15
CA GLU A 206 -70.65 -71.07 19.45
C GLU A 206 -72.13 -70.82 19.75
N ALA A 207 -72.61 -69.59 19.57
CA ALA A 207 -74.02 -69.22 19.72
C ALA A 207 -74.92 -70.00 18.76
N MET A 208 -74.55 -70.18 17.50
CA MET A 208 -75.25 -71.05 16.55
C MET A 208 -75.29 -72.51 17.05
N THR A 209 -74.21 -73.04 17.63
CA THR A 209 -74.25 -74.38 18.23
C THR A 209 -75.07 -74.44 19.52
N ALA A 210 -75.15 -73.35 20.29
CA ALA A 210 -75.99 -73.24 21.48
C ALA A 210 -77.47 -73.22 21.08
N VAL A 211 -77.86 -72.36 20.14
CA VAL A 211 -79.21 -72.33 19.53
C VAL A 211 -79.55 -73.68 18.90
N ALA A 212 -78.61 -74.36 18.22
CA ALA A 212 -78.84 -75.71 17.69
C ALA A 212 -78.95 -76.79 18.78
N ARG A 213 -78.39 -76.59 19.97
CA ARG A 213 -78.62 -77.46 21.14
C ARG A 213 -79.96 -77.16 21.80
N GLU A 214 -80.36 -75.90 21.85
CA GLU A 214 -81.64 -75.45 22.42
C GLU A 214 -82.81 -75.82 21.53
N SER A 215 -82.73 -75.64 20.21
CA SER A 215 -83.76 -76.13 19.28
C SER A 215 -83.93 -77.64 19.39
N ARG A 216 -82.83 -78.41 19.50
CA ARG A 216 -82.90 -79.87 19.78
C ARG A 216 -83.47 -80.21 21.16
N LYS A 217 -83.41 -79.32 22.15
CA LYS A 217 -84.12 -79.50 23.43
C LYS A 217 -85.60 -79.18 23.25
N VAL A 218 -85.93 -78.10 22.55
CA VAL A 218 -87.31 -77.70 22.22
C VAL A 218 -88.01 -78.82 21.44
N THR A 219 -87.42 -79.35 20.37
CA THR A 219 -88.04 -80.46 19.61
C THR A 219 -88.24 -81.72 20.46
N ARG A 220 -87.34 -82.02 21.40
CA ARG A 220 -87.52 -83.12 22.37
C ARG A 220 -88.63 -82.85 23.39
N LEU A 221 -88.74 -81.60 23.85
CA LEU A 221 -89.81 -81.17 24.75
C LEU A 221 -91.17 -81.18 24.02
N GLU A 222 -91.21 -80.77 22.76
CA GLU A 222 -92.38 -80.86 21.87
C GLU A 222 -92.78 -82.31 21.61
N GLU A 223 -91.82 -83.23 21.38
CA GLU A 223 -92.07 -84.66 21.24
C GLU A 223 -92.54 -85.31 22.57
N GLN A 224 -92.02 -84.86 23.70
CA GLN A 224 -92.53 -85.22 25.03
C GLN A 224 -93.95 -84.67 25.25
N LEU A 225 -94.25 -83.46 24.78
CA LEU A 225 -95.58 -82.87 24.84
C LEU A 225 -96.57 -83.62 23.93
N ALA A 226 -96.15 -83.98 22.70
CA ALA A 226 -96.93 -84.77 21.76
C ALA A 226 -97.22 -86.18 22.29
N THR A 227 -96.25 -86.83 22.94
CA THR A 227 -96.48 -88.14 23.58
C THR A 227 -97.32 -88.05 24.86
N LEU A 228 -97.26 -86.94 25.61
CA LEU A 228 -98.20 -86.67 26.71
C LEU A 228 -99.62 -86.36 26.19
N MET A 229 -99.75 -85.62 25.08
CA MET A 229 -101.02 -85.37 24.40
C MET A 229 -101.62 -86.67 23.86
N ALA A 230 -100.82 -87.55 23.25
CA ALA A 230 -101.25 -88.88 22.82
C ALA A 230 -101.73 -89.72 24.01
N LYS A 231 -100.98 -89.76 25.13
CA LYS A 231 -101.42 -90.43 26.37
C LYS A 231 -102.70 -89.85 26.96
N ASN A 232 -102.91 -88.53 26.88
CA ASN A 232 -104.18 -87.92 27.27
C ASN A 232 -105.31 -88.31 26.32
N ALA A 233 -105.08 -88.37 25.00
CA ALA A 233 -106.06 -88.88 24.05
C ALA A 233 -106.37 -90.38 24.27
N ASP A 234 -105.39 -91.20 24.68
CA ASP A 234 -105.59 -92.59 25.09
C ASP A 234 -106.39 -92.70 26.40
N LEU A 235 -106.17 -91.78 27.36
CA LEU A 235 -106.98 -91.66 28.56
C LEU A 235 -108.41 -91.18 28.26
N ASP A 236 -108.60 -90.23 27.35
CA ASP A 236 -109.91 -89.73 26.90
C ASP A 236 -110.66 -90.79 26.08
N THR A 237 -109.97 -91.60 25.26
CA THR A 237 -110.60 -92.76 24.60
C THR A 237 -110.95 -93.85 25.60
N MET A 238 -110.12 -94.11 26.62
CA MET A 238 -110.52 -94.98 27.74
C MET A 238 -111.69 -94.40 28.56
N LEU A 239 -111.76 -93.09 28.79
CA LEU A 239 -112.87 -92.44 29.48
C LEU A 239 -114.15 -92.47 28.64
N THR A 240 -114.08 -92.26 27.33
CA THR A 240 -115.25 -92.37 26.45
C THR A 240 -115.74 -93.81 26.33
N LEU A 241 -114.85 -94.81 26.26
CA LEU A 241 -115.21 -96.23 26.36
C LEU A 241 -115.83 -96.56 27.73
N ARG A 242 -115.26 -96.09 28.84
CA ARG A 242 -115.84 -96.25 30.18
C ARG A 242 -117.17 -95.53 30.34
N ASN A 243 -117.37 -94.38 29.69
CA ASN A 243 -118.65 -93.68 29.65
C ASN A 243 -119.68 -94.42 28.79
N GLN A 244 -119.27 -95.10 27.71
CA GLN A 244 -120.13 -96.00 26.93
C GLN A 244 -120.50 -97.26 27.72
N ASP A 245 -119.58 -97.83 28.48
CA ASP A 245 -119.88 -98.97 29.36
C ASP A 245 -120.74 -98.56 30.57
N VAL A 246 -120.55 -97.35 31.13
CA VAL A 246 -121.46 -96.75 32.10
C VAL A 246 -122.83 -96.44 31.47
N ALA A 247 -122.90 -96.09 30.18
CA ALA A 247 -124.17 -95.94 29.47
C ALA A 247 -124.88 -97.30 29.27
N ARG A 248 -124.16 -98.36 28.90
CA ARG A 248 -124.68 -99.73 28.84
C ARG A 248 -125.12 -100.26 30.21
N LEU A 249 -124.36 -99.96 31.27
CA LEU A 249 -124.74 -100.29 32.64
C LEU A 249 -125.94 -99.47 33.11
N LYS A 250 -126.11 -98.22 32.67
CA LYS A 250 -127.35 -97.43 32.85
C LYS A 250 -128.52 -97.99 32.05
N GLU A 251 -128.30 -98.57 30.88
CA GLU A 251 -129.33 -99.23 30.07
C GLU A 251 -129.75 -100.57 30.70
N GLN A 252 -128.81 -101.33 31.27
CA GLN A 252 -129.10 -102.48 32.13
C GLN A 252 -129.80 -102.08 33.45
N LEU A 253 -129.49 -100.90 34.00
CA LEU A 253 -130.20 -100.33 35.16
C LEU A 253 -131.60 -99.79 34.78
N ALA A 254 -131.84 -99.44 33.51
CA ALA A 254 -133.16 -99.04 33.02
C ALA A 254 -134.12 -100.23 32.86
N ALA A 255 -133.59 -101.44 32.67
CA ALA A 255 -134.37 -102.68 32.64
C ALA A 255 -134.87 -103.14 34.04
N ILE A 256 -134.31 -102.59 35.13
CA ILE A 256 -134.72 -102.88 36.51
C ILE A 256 -134.98 -101.56 37.27
N GLY A 257 -136.19 -101.02 37.09
CA GLY A 257 -136.78 -100.04 38.00
C GLY A 257 -136.21 -98.63 37.90
N GLY A 258 -136.71 -97.83 36.97
CA GLY A 258 -136.42 -96.39 36.94
C GLY A 258 -137.11 -95.62 38.07
N ARG A 259 -136.48 -94.50 38.50
CA ARG A 259 -137.13 -93.25 38.95
C ARG A 259 -136.11 -92.11 39.11
N SER A 260 -136.43 -90.98 38.48
CA SER A 260 -136.22 -89.57 38.87
C SER A 260 -134.91 -89.17 39.60
N ASN A 261 -133.97 -88.46 38.97
CA ASN A 261 -133.91 -87.00 38.73
C ASN A 261 -133.74 -86.10 39.98
N ASP A 262 -132.53 -85.54 40.13
CA ASP A 262 -132.24 -84.10 40.33
C ASP A 262 -130.83 -83.87 39.68
N MET A 263 -130.50 -82.95 38.74
CA MET A 263 -130.90 -81.56 38.46
C MET A 263 -130.17 -80.58 39.44
N ILE A 264 -129.50 -79.45 39.08
CA ILE A 264 -129.32 -78.75 37.79
C ILE A 264 -128.08 -77.78 37.78
N ILE A 265 -127.45 -77.62 36.60
CA ILE A 265 -126.78 -76.42 36.00
C ILE A 265 -126.02 -75.37 36.87
N ARG A 266 -124.74 -75.10 36.52
CA ARG A 266 -124.28 -73.74 36.10
C ARG A 266 -122.94 -73.67 35.34
N LEU A 267 -123.02 -73.78 34.01
CA LEU A 267 -122.39 -72.82 33.07
C LEU A 267 -123.38 -71.62 32.91
N PRO A 268 -123.09 -70.45 32.27
CA PRO A 268 -121.99 -70.20 31.31
C PRO A 268 -121.31 -68.80 31.33
N ASN A 269 -120.32 -68.65 30.45
CA ASN A 269 -120.05 -67.50 29.54
C ASN A 269 -119.30 -66.21 29.98
N PRO A 270 -118.73 -65.48 28.98
CA PRO A 270 -117.70 -64.45 29.19
C PRO A 270 -118.21 -63.00 29.04
N ALA A 271 -117.36 -62.03 29.39
CA ALA A 271 -117.45 -60.65 28.91
C ALA A 271 -116.07 -59.95 28.85
N VAL A 272 -115.78 -59.35 27.69
CA VAL A 272 -114.90 -58.17 27.46
C VAL A 272 -115.84 -56.92 27.57
N PRO A 273 -115.43 -55.62 27.62
CA PRO A 273 -114.12 -55.03 27.30
C PRO A 273 -113.66 -53.74 28.07
N VAL A 274 -112.46 -53.19 27.72
CA VAL A 274 -112.12 -51.73 27.54
C VAL A 274 -112.17 -50.78 28.79
N GLU A 275 -111.30 -49.78 29.06
CA GLU A 275 -110.28 -49.01 28.29
C GLU A 275 -109.21 -48.31 29.19
N LYS A 276 -108.03 -47.94 28.61
CA LYS A 276 -107.08 -46.82 28.97
C LYS A 276 -106.45 -46.75 30.39
N ALA A 277 -105.24 -46.19 30.60
CA ALA A 277 -104.39 -45.34 29.73
C ALA A 277 -102.87 -45.36 30.11
N VAL A 278 -102.00 -45.07 29.11
CA VAL A 278 -100.76 -44.23 29.17
C VAL A 278 -99.62 -44.68 30.14
N ASN A 279 -98.42 -45.07 29.70
CA ASN A 279 -97.41 -44.24 29.00
C ASN A 279 -96.33 -45.12 28.27
N PRO A 280 -95.51 -44.58 27.31
CA PRO A 280 -94.74 -45.40 26.35
C PRO A 280 -93.18 -45.20 26.45
N PRO A 281 -92.30 -45.30 25.41
CA PRO A 281 -91.13 -46.21 25.48
C PRO A 281 -89.76 -45.59 25.06
N GLN A 282 -88.77 -46.47 24.82
CA GLN A 282 -87.59 -46.30 23.92
C GLN A 282 -87.93 -45.59 22.58
N PRO A 283 -86.99 -44.93 21.85
CA PRO A 283 -85.88 -45.62 21.14
C PRO A 283 -84.61 -44.77 20.82
N ALA A 284 -83.90 -45.07 19.72
CA ALA A 284 -82.56 -44.59 19.36
C ALA A 284 -82.50 -43.70 18.09
N ALA A 285 -81.45 -42.84 18.00
CA ALA A 285 -80.89 -42.15 16.80
C ALA A 285 -81.84 -41.21 15.99
N PRO A 286 -81.37 -40.39 15.01
CA PRO A 286 -80.01 -39.99 14.57
C PRO A 286 -79.78 -38.44 14.55
N ALA A 287 -78.79 -37.95 13.78
CA ALA A 287 -78.42 -36.53 13.51
C ALA A 287 -79.38 -35.82 12.47
N PRO A 288 -79.22 -34.55 11.99
CA PRO A 288 -78.11 -33.56 12.13
C PRO A 288 -78.41 -32.02 12.20
N ALA A 289 -77.34 -31.21 12.36
CA ALA A 289 -77.03 -29.87 11.78
C ALA A 289 -77.81 -28.53 12.06
N ALA A 290 -77.01 -27.45 12.19
CA ALA A 290 -77.26 -25.99 11.96
C ALA A 290 -78.15 -25.19 12.96
N ALA A 291 -77.93 -23.88 13.24
CA ALA A 291 -76.79 -22.94 13.09
C ALA A 291 -77.09 -21.60 13.84
N LEU A 292 -76.08 -20.70 13.97
CA LEU A 292 -76.15 -19.26 14.36
C LEU A 292 -76.49 -18.95 15.85
N ASP A 293 -76.02 -17.88 16.52
CA ASP A 293 -75.19 -16.72 16.11
C ASP A 293 -74.42 -16.11 17.33
N THR A 294 -73.69 -15.00 17.10
CA THR A 294 -73.03 -14.01 18.00
C THR A 294 -71.52 -14.11 18.28
N ALA A 295 -70.74 -13.48 17.37
CA ALA A 295 -69.48 -12.76 17.64
C ALA A 295 -69.81 -11.25 17.86
N PRO A 296 -68.89 -10.24 17.78
CA PRO A 296 -67.40 -10.17 17.68
C PRO A 296 -66.75 -9.33 18.83
N VAL A 297 -65.45 -8.99 18.90
CA VAL A 297 -64.61 -7.99 18.17
C VAL A 297 -63.17 -8.12 18.76
N VAL A 298 -62.05 -8.40 18.03
CA VAL A 298 -61.26 -7.57 17.05
C VAL A 298 -60.49 -6.42 17.77
N GLU A 299 -59.28 -5.92 17.43
CA GLU A 299 -58.19 -6.15 16.43
C GLU A 299 -57.01 -7.06 16.95
N ASP A 300 -55.70 -6.80 16.70
CA ASP A 300 -54.84 -7.11 15.50
C ASP A 300 -53.36 -6.61 15.75
N GLU A 301 -52.45 -6.79 14.78
CA GLU A 301 -51.10 -6.20 14.57
C GLU A 301 -49.78 -6.82 15.15
N VAL A 302 -49.03 -7.35 14.18
CA VAL A 302 -47.59 -7.59 13.94
C VAL A 302 -46.58 -6.52 14.47
N THR A 303 -45.37 -6.92 14.90
CA THR A 303 -44.03 -6.47 14.35
C THR A 303 -42.79 -6.87 15.18
N GLU A 304 -41.62 -6.79 14.52
CA GLU A 304 -40.27 -7.18 14.96
C GLU A 304 -39.65 -6.29 16.05
N ALA A 305 -38.68 -6.82 16.81
CA ALA A 305 -37.38 -6.17 17.00
C ALA A 305 -36.34 -7.10 17.66
N MET A 306 -35.12 -7.12 17.11
CA MET A 306 -33.92 -7.70 17.72
C MET A 306 -33.08 -6.60 18.40
N ALA A 307 -32.62 -6.83 19.64
CA ALA A 307 -31.43 -6.23 20.29
C ALA A 307 -31.47 -6.57 21.81
N ALA A 308 -30.36 -6.78 22.53
CA ALA A 308 -28.97 -7.06 22.20
C ALA A 308 -28.26 -7.54 23.48
N GLU A 309 -27.26 -8.43 23.41
CA GLU A 309 -26.26 -8.63 24.47
C GLU A 309 -25.02 -9.40 23.96
N ASP A 310 -23.90 -9.25 24.67
CA ASP A 310 -22.53 -9.74 24.42
C ASP A 310 -21.84 -9.36 23.09
N THR A 311 -20.78 -8.55 23.04
CA THR A 311 -19.58 -8.27 23.89
C THR A 311 -18.33 -9.13 23.64
N VAL A 312 -17.18 -8.44 23.71
CA VAL A 312 -15.77 -8.90 23.81
C VAL A 312 -14.98 -9.14 22.50
N VAL A 313 -13.69 -8.76 22.59
CA VAL A 313 -12.55 -8.91 21.66
C VAL A 313 -12.36 -7.80 20.59
N SER A 314 -11.60 -6.77 20.96
CA SER A 314 -10.21 -6.63 20.44
C SER A 314 -9.36 -5.70 21.33
N PRO A 315 -8.02 -5.88 21.43
CA PRO A 315 -7.22 -5.26 22.48
C PRO A 315 -6.16 -4.27 21.97
N VAL A 316 -5.63 -3.45 22.90
CA VAL A 316 -4.37 -2.69 22.81
C VAL A 316 -4.26 -1.68 21.65
N VAL A 317 -4.59 -0.42 21.93
CA VAL A 317 -3.93 0.73 21.27
C VAL A 317 -2.67 1.09 22.05
N GLU A 318 -1.59 1.28 21.31
CA GLU A 318 -0.23 1.33 21.78
C GLU A 318 0.16 2.67 22.44
N ARG A 319 0.90 2.60 23.54
CA ARG A 319 1.32 3.75 24.36
C ARG A 319 2.59 4.41 23.79
N ALA A 320 2.48 4.99 22.58
CA ALA A 320 3.62 5.48 21.79
C ALA A 320 3.56 6.99 21.42
N ALA A 321 2.93 7.82 22.26
CA ALA A 321 2.74 9.25 22.00
C ALA A 321 3.97 10.17 22.26
N PRO A 322 4.75 10.06 23.36
CA PRO A 322 5.69 11.13 23.74
C PRO A 322 6.97 11.21 22.89
N ALA A 323 7.31 10.14 22.14
CA ALA A 323 8.54 10.09 21.36
C ALA A 323 8.41 10.75 19.96
N LYS A 324 7.18 10.89 19.44
CA LYS A 324 6.94 11.44 18.10
C LYS A 324 6.97 12.98 18.10
N GLU A 325 6.34 13.60 19.10
CA GLU A 325 6.30 15.05 19.27
C GLU A 325 7.70 15.67 19.40
N GLY A 326 8.62 15.02 20.15
CA GLY A 326 10.01 15.48 20.28
C GLY A 326 10.82 15.40 18.99
N LEU A 327 10.61 14.35 18.18
CA LEU A 327 11.27 14.21 16.87
C LEU A 327 10.76 15.25 15.87
N GLU A 328 9.47 15.60 15.90
CA GLU A 328 8.89 16.64 15.04
C GLU A 328 9.46 18.03 15.37
N GLN A 329 9.63 18.37 16.66
CA GLN A 329 10.27 19.60 17.09
C GLN A 329 11.75 19.68 16.64
N GLU A 330 12.51 18.58 16.77
CA GLU A 330 13.90 18.53 16.27
C GLU A 330 14.01 18.67 14.74
N ILE A 331 13.01 18.20 13.97
CA ILE A 331 12.94 18.43 12.51
C ILE A 331 12.77 19.91 12.20
N GLU A 332 11.87 20.61 12.92
CA GLU A 332 11.65 22.03 12.72
C GLU A 332 12.87 22.87 13.11
N ASP A 333 13.52 22.56 14.25
CA ASP A 333 14.73 23.25 14.69
C ASP A 333 15.88 23.13 13.68
N ILE A 334 16.14 21.93 13.15
CA ILE A 334 17.19 21.73 12.14
C ILE A 334 16.82 22.44 10.83
N ARG A 335 15.53 22.47 10.46
CA ARG A 335 15.04 23.22 9.28
C ARG A 335 15.23 24.73 9.44
N ASN A 336 14.96 25.27 10.63
CA ASN A 336 15.14 26.68 10.98
C ASN A 336 16.63 27.06 11.03
N GLN A 337 17.51 26.17 11.50
CA GLN A 337 18.96 26.37 11.40
C GLN A 337 19.45 26.35 9.95
N GLY A 338 18.87 25.48 9.10
CA GLY A 338 19.17 25.41 7.67
C GLY A 338 18.78 26.67 6.89
N THR A 339 17.61 27.26 7.17
CA THR A 339 17.18 28.53 6.55
C THR A 339 18.07 29.69 7.01
N ALA A 340 18.33 29.82 8.31
CA ALA A 340 19.22 30.85 8.85
C ALA A 340 20.66 30.75 8.28
N LEU A 341 21.19 29.53 8.10
CA LEU A 341 22.48 29.31 7.46
C LEU A 341 22.45 29.70 5.96
N THR A 342 21.35 29.44 5.26
CA THR A 342 21.18 29.83 3.85
C THR A 342 21.15 31.35 3.69
N GLU A 343 20.44 32.08 4.54
CA GLU A 343 20.46 33.54 4.57
C GLU A 343 21.86 34.10 4.89
N ARG A 344 22.59 33.45 5.80
CA ARG A 344 23.97 33.83 6.13
C ARG A 344 24.92 33.59 4.96
N LEU A 345 24.80 32.48 4.24
CA LEU A 345 25.57 32.18 3.02
C LEU A 345 25.35 33.23 1.93
N LEU A 346 24.10 33.69 1.74
CA LEU A 346 23.77 34.71 0.73
C LEU A 346 24.30 36.11 1.09
N ASN A 347 24.40 36.43 2.38
CA ASN A 347 24.82 37.75 2.86
C ASN A 347 26.34 37.89 3.10
N VAL A 348 27.06 36.79 3.29
CA VAL A 348 28.52 36.80 3.50
C VAL A 348 29.27 37.04 2.19
N ARG A 349 30.22 37.99 2.21
CA ARG A 349 31.16 38.24 1.11
C ARG A 349 32.60 38.11 1.61
N GLY A 350 33.41 37.33 0.90
CA GLY A 350 34.83 37.08 1.23
C GLY A 350 35.08 35.81 2.06
N THR A 351 36.32 35.32 2.03
CA THR A 351 36.72 33.99 2.52
C THR A 351 36.98 33.89 4.03
N SER A 352 36.93 35.01 4.76
CA SER A 352 37.21 35.04 6.21
C SER A 352 36.20 34.27 7.05
N ASN A 353 35.00 34.02 6.52
CA ASN A 353 33.93 33.27 7.18
C ASN A 353 33.81 31.82 6.70
N ASP A 354 34.64 31.36 5.75
CA ASP A 354 34.51 30.02 5.16
C ASP A 354 34.64 28.89 6.20
N GLU A 355 35.53 29.07 7.18
CA GLU A 355 35.84 28.05 8.18
C GLU A 355 34.80 27.94 9.33
N PRO A 356 34.21 29.03 9.88
CA PRO A 356 33.02 28.88 10.72
C PRO A 356 31.82 28.34 9.93
N ILE A 357 31.60 28.77 8.69
CA ILE A 357 30.50 28.28 7.83
C ILE A 357 30.66 26.77 7.56
N ARG A 358 31.85 26.29 7.20
CA ARG A 358 32.13 24.85 7.04
C ARG A 358 31.80 24.05 8.30
N ARG A 359 32.12 24.60 9.49
CA ARG A 359 31.83 23.95 10.77
C ARG A 359 30.33 23.88 11.07
N GLU A 360 29.58 24.93 10.75
CA GLU A 360 28.12 24.96 10.90
C GLU A 360 27.43 23.98 9.92
N ILE A 361 27.82 23.98 8.63
CA ILE A 361 27.32 23.00 7.64
C ILE A 361 27.60 21.56 8.10
N ALA A 362 28.83 21.26 8.53
CA ALA A 362 29.20 19.93 9.00
C ALA A 362 28.52 19.54 10.32
N ARG A 363 28.00 20.50 11.10
CA ARG A 363 27.20 20.24 12.29
C ARG A 363 25.75 19.91 11.91
N ILE A 364 25.10 20.75 11.09
CA ILE A 364 23.74 20.51 10.60
C ILE A 364 23.66 19.16 9.86
N ALA A 365 24.66 18.84 9.04
CA ALA A 365 24.75 17.53 8.37
C ALA A 365 24.86 16.36 9.36
N ALA A 366 25.59 16.49 10.47
CA ALA A 366 25.68 15.46 11.50
C ALA A 366 24.36 15.28 12.27
N GLU A 367 23.68 16.39 12.60
CA GLU A 367 22.37 16.39 13.26
C GLU A 367 21.28 15.78 12.34
N MET A 368 21.30 16.07 11.03
CA MET A 368 20.45 15.44 10.02
C MET A 368 20.70 13.93 9.88
N ILE A 369 21.97 13.49 9.77
CA ILE A 369 22.32 12.06 9.69
C ILE A 369 21.81 11.32 10.93
N ALA A 370 21.97 11.93 12.11
CA ALA A 370 21.46 11.37 13.36
C ALA A 370 19.93 11.34 13.42
N LEU A 371 19.23 12.31 12.80
CA LEU A 371 17.78 12.36 12.77
C LEU A 371 17.21 11.31 11.82
N THR A 372 17.81 11.15 10.63
CA THR A 372 17.45 10.08 9.69
C THR A 372 17.62 8.70 10.33
N ALA A 373 18.73 8.47 11.03
CA ALA A 373 18.97 7.22 11.75
C ALA A 373 17.94 6.99 12.89
N ALA A 374 17.50 8.05 13.58
CA ALA A 374 16.44 7.95 14.59
C ALA A 374 15.06 7.65 13.97
N ARG A 375 14.75 8.24 12.82
CA ARG A 375 13.50 8.02 12.07
C ARG A 375 13.41 6.62 11.45
N GLU A 376 14.53 6.09 10.99
CA GLU A 376 14.66 4.72 10.46
C GLU A 376 14.69 3.65 11.57
N GLY A 377 14.99 4.03 12.82
CA GLY A 377 15.00 3.11 13.96
C GLY A 377 16.06 2.01 13.85
N GLU A 378 15.75 0.83 14.38
CA GLU A 378 16.68 -0.31 14.42
C GLU A 378 17.02 -0.88 13.03
N THR A 379 16.25 -0.55 11.98
CA THR A 379 16.50 -1.00 10.60
C THR A 379 17.43 -0.08 9.81
N SER A 380 17.90 1.04 10.40
CA SER A 380 18.79 1.98 9.73
C SER A 380 20.16 1.35 9.38
N PRO A 381 20.64 1.45 8.12
CA PRO A 381 22.01 1.07 7.77
C PRO A 381 23.06 2.10 8.23
N ILE A 382 22.63 3.31 8.63
CA ILE A 382 23.50 4.45 8.95
C ILE A 382 24.52 4.13 10.05
N PRO A 383 24.17 3.49 11.19
CA PRO A 383 25.15 3.13 12.23
C PRO A 383 26.26 2.20 11.71
N GLY A 384 25.93 1.25 10.83
CA GLY A 384 26.89 0.34 10.20
C GLY A 384 27.84 1.05 9.22
N LEU A 385 27.32 2.00 8.43
CA LEU A 385 28.12 2.84 7.55
C LEU A 385 29.06 3.76 8.33
N LEU A 386 28.57 4.38 9.40
CA LEU A 386 29.37 5.20 10.30
C LEU A 386 30.48 4.37 10.98
N ALA A 387 30.20 3.13 11.40
CA ALA A 387 31.21 2.24 11.98
C ALA A 387 32.35 1.92 10.99
N LYS A 388 32.06 1.79 9.69
CA LYS A 388 33.03 1.49 8.63
C LYS A 388 33.86 2.70 8.15
N ALA A 389 33.43 3.93 8.45
CA ALA A 389 34.13 5.15 8.05
C ALA A 389 35.47 5.30 8.82
N SER A 390 36.58 5.39 8.09
CA SER A 390 37.92 5.60 8.66
C SER A 390 38.14 7.04 9.12
N VAL A 391 38.87 7.20 10.23
CA VAL A 391 39.20 8.51 10.80
C VAL A 391 40.34 9.15 10.01
N SER A 392 40.04 10.21 9.24
CA SER A 392 41.06 11.03 8.56
C SER A 392 41.77 11.95 9.54
N SER A 393 43.11 12.06 9.43
CA SER A 393 43.98 12.46 10.55
C SER A 393 44.14 13.96 10.82
N GLU A 394 43.47 14.86 10.09
CA GLU A 394 43.80 16.31 10.15
C GLU A 394 42.59 17.24 10.36
N ARG A 395 41.36 16.76 10.18
CA ARG A 395 40.11 17.48 10.48
C ARG A 395 39.07 16.48 10.97
N GLU A 396 38.24 16.88 11.95
CA GLU A 396 37.15 16.05 12.45
C GLU A 396 36.23 15.59 11.31
N SER A 397 36.14 14.28 11.10
CA SER A 397 35.27 13.74 10.06
C SER A 397 33.79 13.93 10.40
N LEU A 398 32.95 14.11 9.38
CA LEU A 398 31.50 14.16 9.53
C LEU A 398 30.96 12.89 10.23
N ALA A 399 31.57 11.73 9.95
CA ALA A 399 31.20 10.47 10.57
C ALA A 399 31.50 10.44 12.09
N THR A 400 32.60 11.05 12.52
CA THR A 400 32.92 11.22 13.95
C THR A 400 31.88 12.10 14.64
N ARG A 401 31.50 13.22 14.01
CA ARG A 401 30.47 14.14 14.56
C ARG A 401 29.08 13.49 14.63
N ALA A 402 28.68 12.77 13.59
CA ALA A 402 27.41 12.04 13.57
C ALA A 402 27.35 10.96 14.67
N LYS A 403 28.46 10.24 14.95
CA LYS A 403 28.55 9.31 16.09
C LYS A 403 28.33 10.02 17.42
N VAL A 404 29.01 11.12 17.68
CA VAL A 404 28.88 11.89 18.94
C VAL A 404 27.45 12.41 19.15
N VAL A 405 26.79 12.89 18.10
CA VAL A 405 25.38 13.33 18.17
C VAL A 405 24.43 12.13 18.43
N MET A 406 24.68 10.99 17.80
CA MET A 406 23.91 9.76 18.02
C MET A 406 24.09 9.18 19.43
N GLU A 407 25.31 9.21 19.98
CA GLU A 407 25.58 8.79 21.36
C GLU A 407 24.89 9.71 22.36
N LYS A 408 24.94 11.03 22.13
CA LYS A 408 24.23 12.03 22.95
C LYS A 408 22.69 11.92 22.89
N ARG A 409 22.13 11.26 21.87
CA ARG A 409 20.69 10.92 21.81
C ARG A 409 20.34 9.57 22.46
N LYS A 410 21.33 8.74 22.79
CA LYS A 410 21.13 7.39 23.37
C LYS A 410 21.33 7.32 24.88
N GLY A 411 22.05 8.28 25.47
CA GLY A 411 22.24 8.45 26.91
C GLY A 411 21.50 9.67 27.44
#